data_AF-A0A1L8E8L3-F1
#
_entry.id   AF-A0A1L8E8L3-F1
#
_cell.length_a   1.000
_cell.length_b   1.000
_cell.length_c   1.000
_cell.angle_alpha   90.00
_cell.angle_beta   90.00
_cell.angle_gamma   90.00
#
_symmetry.space_group_name_H-M   'P 1'
#
loop_
_entity.id
_entity.type
_entity.pdbx_description
1 polymer ?
#
loop_
_entity_poly.entity_id
_entity_poly.type
_entity_poly.pdbx_seq_one_letter_code
_entity_poly.pdbx_strand_id
1 'polypeptide(L)'
;MAAPALKDLPKVAETLKSQLETFDTDKLKNANTQEKIILPTAEDVAAEKTQKSLFAGIESFNPSNLKHTETQEKNPLPDKEAIEKEKEKNDFIAGIENFDSKKIETY
;
A
#
# COMPACT_ATOMS: atom_id res chain seq x y z
N MET A 1 10.38 19.58 -24.20
CA MET A 1 10.09 20.85 -24.92
C MET A 1 10.60 22.00 -24.06
N ALA A 2 11.43 22.90 -24.62
CA ALA A 2 12.01 24.03 -23.90
C ALA A 2 11.01 25.18 -23.75
N ALA A 3 11.02 25.88 -22.62
CA ALA A 3 10.17 27.05 -22.39
C ALA A 3 10.59 28.24 -23.29
N PRO A 4 9.64 29.01 -23.84
CA PRO A 4 9.95 30.14 -24.74
C PRO A 4 10.67 31.28 -24.01
N ALA A 5 11.57 31.97 -24.72
CA ALA A 5 12.34 33.10 -24.18
C ALA A 5 11.53 34.41 -24.17
N LEU A 6 11.77 35.28 -23.18
CA LEU A 6 11.02 36.53 -22.94
C LEU A 6 10.86 37.45 -24.18
N LYS A 7 11.83 37.44 -25.10
CA LYS A 7 11.83 38.25 -26.32
C LYS A 7 10.89 37.73 -27.41
N ASP A 8 10.51 36.45 -27.34
CA ASP A 8 9.67 35.76 -28.32
C ASP A 8 8.20 35.73 -27.87
N LEU A 9 7.89 36.28 -26.68
CA LEU A 9 6.52 36.44 -26.22
C LEU A 9 5.85 37.64 -26.92
N PRO A 10 4.56 37.54 -27.27
CA PRO A 10 3.83 38.65 -27.87
C PRO A 10 3.83 39.86 -26.93
N LYS A 11 4.20 41.03 -27.46
CA LYS A 11 4.14 42.30 -26.72
C LYS A 11 2.67 42.64 -26.44
N VAL A 12 2.37 42.95 -25.18
CA VAL A 12 1.03 43.39 -24.76
C VAL A 12 0.66 44.66 -25.52
N ALA A 13 -0.55 44.72 -26.08
CA ALA A 13 -1.03 45.91 -26.78
C ALA A 13 -1.07 47.12 -25.83
N GLU A 14 -0.68 48.31 -26.30
CA GLU A 14 -0.60 49.52 -25.48
C GLU A 14 -1.93 49.89 -24.83
N THR A 15 -3.05 49.61 -25.53
CA THR A 15 -4.41 49.82 -25.02
C THR A 15 -4.72 48.95 -23.80
N LEU A 16 -4.30 47.69 -23.83
CA LEU A 16 -4.49 46.74 -22.72
C LEU A 16 -3.60 47.13 -21.52
N LYS A 17 -2.36 47.57 -21.79
CA LYS A 17 -1.46 48.07 -20.74
C LYS A 17 -2.06 49.29 -20.02
N SER A 18 -2.59 50.25 -20.76
CA SER A 18 -3.23 51.44 -20.18
C SER A 18 -4.50 51.10 -19.39
N GLN A 19 -5.31 50.15 -19.86
CA GLN A 19 -6.49 49.68 -19.14
C GLN A 19 -6.14 48.99 -17.82
N LEU A 20 -5.03 48.24 -17.77
CA LEU A 20 -4.55 47.60 -16.54
C LEU A 20 -3.95 48.62 -15.55
N GLU A 21 -3.24 49.62 -16.04
CA GLU A 21 -2.65 50.70 -15.21
C GLU A 21 -3.72 51.60 -14.57
N THR A 22 -4.86 51.78 -15.25
CA THR A 22 -6.01 52.58 -14.77
C THR A 22 -7.15 51.73 -14.21
N PHE A 23 -6.92 50.43 -14.05
CA PHE A 23 -7.96 49.51 -13.59
C PHE A 23 -8.33 49.83 -12.14
N ASP A 24 -9.58 50.19 -11.94
CA ASP A 24 -10.16 50.49 -10.64
C ASP A 24 -10.56 49.17 -9.95
N THR A 25 -9.78 48.79 -8.94
CA THR A 25 -10.02 47.59 -8.14
C THR A 25 -11.32 47.65 -7.35
N ASP A 26 -11.88 48.83 -7.10
CA ASP A 26 -13.14 48.99 -6.38
C ASP A 26 -14.34 48.54 -7.22
N LYS A 27 -14.16 48.38 -8.54
CA LYS A 27 -15.17 47.83 -9.46
C LYS A 27 -15.18 46.31 -9.51
N LEU A 28 -14.22 45.63 -8.87
CA LEU A 28 -14.28 44.18 -8.73
C LEU A 28 -15.44 43.79 -7.83
N LYS A 29 -16.25 42.84 -8.29
CA LYS A 29 -17.31 42.26 -7.45
C LYS A 29 -16.66 41.51 -6.30
N ASN A 30 -17.15 41.74 -5.08
CA ASN A 30 -16.74 40.95 -3.93
C ASN A 30 -17.01 39.46 -4.19
N ALA A 31 -15.95 38.65 -4.11
CA ALA A 31 -16.06 37.21 -4.15
C ALA A 31 -16.42 36.71 -2.74
N ASN A 32 -17.61 36.15 -2.59
CA ASN A 32 -18.00 35.51 -1.32
C ASN A 32 -17.25 34.17 -1.19
N THR A 33 -16.20 34.14 -0.38
CA THR A 33 -15.47 32.92 -0.05
C THR A 33 -16.09 32.27 1.18
N GLN A 34 -16.65 31.07 1.03
CA GLN A 34 -17.12 30.29 2.18
C GLN A 34 -16.00 29.43 2.74
N GLU A 35 -15.58 29.70 3.97
CA GLU A 35 -14.71 28.81 4.74
C GLU A 35 -15.56 27.64 5.26
N LYS A 36 -15.32 26.42 4.75
CA LYS A 36 -16.01 25.22 5.24
C LYS A 36 -15.38 24.78 6.57
N ILE A 37 -15.68 25.49 7.65
CA ILE A 37 -15.45 24.99 9.00
C ILE A 37 -16.58 24.02 9.30
N ILE A 38 -16.45 22.77 8.85
CA ILE A 38 -17.35 21.70 9.28
C ILE A 38 -17.00 21.34 10.71
N LEU A 39 -17.95 21.53 11.62
CA LEU A 39 -17.83 20.98 12.96
C LEU A 39 -17.91 19.45 12.87
N PRO A 40 -17.15 18.71 13.69
CA PRO A 40 -17.35 17.28 13.84
C PRO A 40 -18.83 17.00 14.10
N THR A 41 -19.38 16.03 13.38
CA THR A 41 -20.77 15.63 13.57
C THR A 41 -20.91 14.86 14.88
N ALA A 42 -22.14 14.70 15.37
CA ALA A 42 -22.42 13.85 16.52
C ALA A 42 -21.97 12.38 16.28
N GLU A 43 -21.98 11.94 15.01
CA GLU A 43 -21.50 10.62 14.61
C GLU A 43 -19.98 10.51 14.76
N ASP A 44 -19.23 11.54 14.33
CA ASP A 44 -17.76 11.59 14.47
C ASP A 44 -17.34 11.48 15.95
N VAL A 45 -18.03 12.21 16.83
CA VAL A 45 -17.75 12.19 18.28
C VAL A 45 -18.12 10.84 18.91
N ALA A 46 -19.24 10.24 18.49
CA ALA A 46 -19.66 8.92 18.97
C ALA A 46 -18.69 7.82 18.52
N ALA A 47 -18.20 7.89 17.28
CA ALA A 47 -17.20 6.98 16.74
C ALA A 47 -15.88 7.12 17.51
N GLU A 48 -15.40 8.34 17.74
CA GLU A 48 -14.18 8.58 18.52
C GLU A 48 -14.29 8.04 19.95
N LYS A 49 -15.42 8.26 20.62
CA LYS A 49 -15.64 7.74 21.98
C LYS A 49 -15.63 6.21 22.01
N THR A 50 -16.22 5.57 21.01
CA THR A 50 -16.22 4.11 20.88
C THR A 50 -14.82 3.57 20.66
N GLN A 51 -14.06 4.17 19.74
CA GLN A 51 -12.66 3.82 19.49
C GLN A 51 -11.80 3.98 20.73
N LYS A 52 -11.88 5.13 21.42
CA LYS A 52 -11.13 5.36 22.68
C LYS A 52 -11.45 4.31 23.75
N SER A 53 -12.72 3.93 23.87
CA SER A 53 -13.14 2.91 24.84
C SER A 53 -12.57 1.54 24.49
N LEU A 54 -12.54 1.19 23.20
CA LEU A 54 -11.93 -0.06 22.72
C LEU A 54 -10.42 -0.08 23.00
N PHE A 55 -9.71 0.99 22.65
CA PHE A 55 -8.26 1.09 22.89
C PHE A 55 -7.93 1.01 24.37
N ALA A 56 -8.66 1.73 25.24
CA ALA A 56 -8.46 1.65 26.69
C ALA A 56 -8.69 0.23 27.23
N GLY A 57 -9.70 -0.48 26.69
CA GLY A 57 -9.95 -1.88 27.03
C GLY A 57 -8.80 -2.82 26.62
N ILE A 58 -8.18 -2.58 25.46
CA ILE A 58 -7.03 -3.35 24.97
C ILE A 58 -5.76 -3.03 25.78
N GLU A 59 -5.49 -1.74 26.04
CA GLU A 59 -4.30 -1.29 26.79
C GLU A 59 -4.29 -1.80 28.23
N SER A 60 -5.47 -1.84 28.87
CA SER A 60 -5.63 -2.33 30.24
C SER A 60 -5.88 -3.84 30.32
N PHE A 61 -5.98 -4.54 29.20
CA PHE A 61 -6.28 -5.97 29.19
C PHE A 61 -5.13 -6.75 29.84
N ASN A 62 -5.45 -7.48 30.91
CA ASN A 62 -4.49 -8.37 31.55
C ASN A 62 -4.49 -9.75 30.85
N PRO A 63 -3.37 -10.15 30.19
CA PRO A 63 -3.29 -11.45 29.52
C PRO A 63 -3.49 -12.65 30.45
N SER A 64 -3.24 -12.50 31.76
CA SER A 64 -3.48 -13.55 32.76
C SER A 64 -4.96 -13.90 32.92
N ASN A 65 -5.87 -13.06 32.44
CA ASN A 65 -7.31 -13.35 32.42
C ASN A 65 -7.71 -14.32 31.29
N LEU A 66 -6.80 -14.61 30.34
CA LEU A 66 -7.06 -15.61 29.30
C LEU A 66 -7.11 -17.01 29.92
N LYS A 67 -8.10 -17.80 29.51
CA LYS A 67 -8.20 -19.20 29.93
C LYS A 67 -7.03 -19.97 29.35
N HIS A 68 -6.43 -20.84 30.17
CA HIS A 68 -5.42 -21.77 29.68
C HIS A 68 -6.04 -22.68 28.60
N THR A 69 -5.33 -22.84 27.49
CA THR A 69 -5.72 -23.71 26.39
C THR A 69 -4.50 -24.53 25.98
N GLU A 70 -4.67 -25.84 25.85
CA GLU A 70 -3.62 -26.74 25.38
C GLU A 70 -3.60 -26.71 23.84
N THR A 71 -2.53 -26.19 23.25
CA THR A 71 -2.35 -26.18 21.79
C THR A 71 -1.48 -27.36 21.37
N GLN A 72 -2.01 -28.27 20.54
CA GLN A 72 -1.23 -29.36 19.95
C GLN A 72 -0.63 -28.93 18.60
N GLU A 73 0.63 -28.50 18.61
CA GLU A 73 1.41 -28.32 17.39
C GLU A 73 1.83 -29.70 16.86
N LYS A 74 1.25 -30.12 15.73
CA LYS A 74 1.62 -31.38 15.08
C LYS A 74 2.87 -31.17 14.23
N ASN A 75 4.02 -31.60 14.75
CA ASN A 75 5.24 -31.77 13.98
C ASN A 75 5.61 -33.27 13.90
N PRO A 76 4.80 -34.10 13.20
CA PRO A 76 5.13 -35.51 13.04
C PRO A 76 6.42 -35.66 12.24
N LEU A 77 7.31 -36.53 12.69
CA LEU A 77 8.43 -36.96 11.87
C LEU A 77 7.89 -37.68 10.62
N PRO A 78 8.58 -37.57 9.47
CA PRO A 78 8.20 -38.35 8.29
C PRO A 78 8.25 -39.85 8.62
N ASP A 79 7.22 -40.59 8.19
CA ASP A 79 7.15 -42.05 8.32
C ASP A 79 8.15 -42.76 7.41
N LYS A 80 8.46 -44.03 7.70
CA LYS A 80 9.39 -44.85 6.88
C LYS A 80 9.02 -44.86 5.40
N GLU A 81 7.74 -44.98 5.08
CA GLU A 81 7.28 -44.96 3.68
C GLU A 81 7.56 -43.63 2.97
N ALA A 82 7.45 -42.50 3.69
CA ALA A 82 7.75 -41.18 3.13
C ALA A 82 9.25 -41.04 2.85
N ILE A 83 10.09 -41.55 3.75
CA ILE A 83 11.55 -41.59 3.60
C ILE A 83 11.95 -42.50 2.44
N GLU A 84 11.33 -43.68 2.31
CA GLU A 84 11.61 -44.62 1.23
C GLU A 84 11.20 -44.04 -0.13
N LYS A 85 10.02 -43.43 -0.23
CA LYS A 85 9.58 -42.74 -1.46
C LYS A 85 10.51 -41.60 -1.85
N GLU A 86 10.98 -40.81 -0.89
CA GLU A 86 11.94 -39.73 -1.16
C GLU A 86 13.29 -40.29 -1.61
N LYS A 87 13.75 -41.38 -1.01
CA LYS A 87 14.97 -42.07 -1.42
C LYS A 87 14.87 -42.61 -2.84
N GLU A 88 13.79 -43.31 -3.18
CA GLU A 88 13.55 -43.81 -4.54
C GLU A 88 13.53 -42.68 -5.57
N LYS A 89 12.86 -41.57 -5.24
CA LYS A 89 12.84 -40.38 -6.09
C LYS A 89 14.24 -39.81 -6.28
N ASN A 90 15.04 -39.69 -5.22
CA ASN A 90 16.41 -39.20 -5.32
C ASN A 90 17.30 -40.13 -6.15
N ASP A 91 17.18 -41.44 -5.96
CA ASP A 91 17.93 -42.44 -6.72
C ASP A 91 17.56 -42.38 -8.22
N PHE A 92 16.28 -42.17 -8.54
CA PHE A 92 15.81 -41.97 -9.92
C PHE A 92 16.40 -40.71 -10.55
N ILE A 93 16.38 -39.59 -9.83
CA ILE A 93 16.96 -38.32 -10.30
C ILE A 93 18.47 -38.49 -10.54
N ALA A 94 19.19 -39.07 -9.59
CA ALA A 94 20.62 -39.35 -9.73
C ALA A 94 20.93 -40.28 -10.92
N GLY A 95 20.06 -41.26 -11.17
CA GLY A 95 20.16 -42.14 -12.34
C GLY A 95 20.02 -41.41 -13.66
N ILE A 96 19.13 -40.41 -13.75
CA ILE A 96 18.98 -39.54 -14.94
C ILE A 96 20.20 -38.63 -15.09
N GLU A 97 20.63 -37.98 -14.00
CA GLU A 97 21.77 -37.04 -14.05
C GLU A 97 23.06 -37.73 -14.50
N ASN A 98 23.26 -38.98 -14.07
CA ASN A 98 24.46 -39.75 -14.39
C ASN A 98 24.25 -40.69 -15.61
N PHE A 99 23.17 -40.51 -16.38
CA PHE A 99 22.86 -41.32 -17.54
C PHE A 99 23.77 -40.98 -18.73
N ASP A 100 24.50 -41.99 -19.22
CA ASP A 100 25.39 -41.85 -20.38
C ASP A 100 24.62 -42.12 -21.69
N SER A 101 24.36 -41.06 -22.45
CA SER A 101 23.66 -41.11 -23.73
C SER A 101 24.42 -41.82 -24.85
N LYS A 102 25.67 -42.25 -24.64
CA LYS A 102 26.39 -43.10 -25.62
C LYS A 102 25.98 -44.57 -25.52
N LYS A 103 25.40 -45.00 -24.39
CA LYS A 103 24.95 -46.38 -24.18
C LYS A 103 23.70 -46.77 -24.98
N ILE A 104 22.98 -45.79 -25.50
CA ILE A 104 21.80 -45.99 -26.36
C ILE A 104 22.15 -46.07 -27.84
N GLU A 105 23.37 -45.66 -28.24
CA GLU A 105 23.81 -45.65 -29.65
C GLU A 105 24.42 -46.99 -30.12
N THR A 106 24.35 -48.04 -29.30
CA THR A 106 24.86 -49.39 -29.62
C THR A 106 23.73 -50.42 -29.69
N TYR A 107 22.83 -50.24 -30.66
CA TYR A 107 22.02 -51.28 -31.30
C TYR A 107 21.76 -50.90 -32.76
#